data_AF-A0A367J8D6-F1
#
_entry.id   AF-A0A367J8D6-F1
#
_cell.length_a   1.000
_cell.length_b   1.000
_cell.length_c   1.000
_cell.angle_alpha   90.00
_cell.angle_beta   90.00
_cell.angle_gamma   90.00
#
_symmetry.space_group_name_H-M   'P 1'
#
loop_
_entity.id
_entity.type
_entity.pdbx_description
1 polymer ?
#
loop_
_entity_poly.entity_id
_entity_poly.type
_entity_poly.pdbx_seq_one_letter_code
_entity_poly.pdbx_strand_id
1 'polypeptide(L)'
;RGDISDFVKLGIEMRDMLDEILSIGVDDASVFGILIEGKQVSTYAMNTKSGVFRMIQLGEYNAIEKLSELGHFPALFTGLMQVKNIALNTARAIEKTERENSRGKKRERVDRRKSAGSIPTLKKLRPST
;
A
#
# COMPACT_ATOMS: atom_id res chain seq x y z
N ARG A 1 -6.54 29.72 17.50
CA ARG A 1 -6.43 28.35 16.94
C ARG A 1 -5.57 28.48 15.70
N GLY A 2 -4.34 27.96 15.72
CA GLY A 2 -3.49 27.97 14.53
C GLY A 2 -3.93 26.88 13.57
N ASP A 3 -3.97 27.17 12.28
CA ASP A 3 -4.28 26.18 11.25
C ASP A 3 -3.18 25.10 11.21
N ILE A 4 -3.57 23.85 11.00
CA ILE A 4 -2.63 22.74 10.82
C ILE A 4 -1.92 22.93 9.47
N SER A 5 -0.60 22.83 9.46
CA SER A 5 0.23 22.90 8.24
C SER A 5 -0.13 21.79 7.26
N ASP A 6 -0.12 22.09 5.95
CA ASP A 6 -0.40 21.12 4.90
C ASP A 6 0.64 19.98 4.86
N PHE A 7 1.88 20.24 5.28
CA PHE A 7 2.88 19.19 5.50
C PHE A 7 2.41 18.14 6.54
N VAL A 8 1.82 18.60 7.65
CA VAL A 8 1.30 17.71 8.69
C VAL A 8 0.08 16.93 8.19
N LYS A 9 -0.83 17.59 7.46
CA LYS A 9 -1.99 16.93 6.84
C LYS A 9 -1.55 15.85 5.85
N LEU A 10 -0.55 16.15 5.01
CA LEU A 10 0.02 15.19 4.08
C LEU A 10 0.60 13.97 4.82
N GLY A 11 1.33 14.20 5.92
CA GLY A 11 1.86 13.11 6.73
C GLY A 11 0.78 12.23 7.35
N ILE A 12 -0.33 12.80 7.81
CA ILE A 12 -1.48 12.05 8.34
C ILE A 12 -2.11 11.19 7.23
N GLU A 13 -2.42 11.79 6.09
CA GLU A 13 -3.03 11.08 4.95
C GLU A 13 -2.14 9.93 4.46
N MET A 14 -0.83 10.17 4.34
CA MET A 14 0.13 9.14 3.95
C MET A 14 0.20 8.00 4.97
N ARG A 15 0.10 8.31 6.26
CA ARG A 15 0.07 7.28 7.29
C ARG A 15 -1.18 6.42 7.18
N ASP A 16 -2.35 7.05 7.06
CA ASP A 16 -3.63 6.34 6.99
C ASP A 16 -3.67 5.41 5.77
N MET A 17 -3.23 5.88 4.60
CA MET A 17 -3.08 5.04 3.41
C MET A 17 -2.13 3.86 3.63
N LEU A 18 -1.00 4.07 4.30
CA LEU A 18 -0.05 2.99 4.55
C LEU A 18 -0.60 1.97 5.54
N ASP A 19 -1.30 2.41 6.59
CA ASP A 19 -1.99 1.54 7.55
C ASP A 19 -3.02 0.66 6.85
N GLU A 20 -3.80 1.21 5.92
CA GLU A 20 -4.74 0.44 5.11
C GLU A 20 -4.03 -0.64 4.28
N ILE A 21 -2.92 -0.31 3.62
CA ILE A 21 -2.17 -1.26 2.80
C ILE A 21 -1.55 -2.37 3.64
N LEU A 22 -1.00 -2.04 4.81
CA LEU A 22 -0.46 -3.02 5.76
C LEU A 22 -1.56 -3.96 6.26
N SER A 23 -2.79 -3.45 6.47
CA SER A 23 -3.94 -4.27 6.88
C SER A 23 -4.35 -5.33 5.85
N ILE A 24 -4.04 -5.11 4.57
CA ILE A 24 -4.26 -6.08 3.47
C ILE A 24 -3.22 -7.22 3.52
N GLY A 25 -2.10 -7.02 4.22
CA GLY A 25 -0.98 -7.95 4.32
C GLY A 25 0.10 -7.73 3.26
N VAL A 26 0.23 -6.51 2.72
CA VAL A 26 1.36 -6.14 1.86
C VAL A 26 2.54 -5.72 2.75
N ASP A 27 3.50 -6.62 2.94
CA ASP A 27 4.74 -6.31 3.66
C ASP A 27 5.62 -5.33 2.88
N ASP A 28 6.41 -4.52 3.58
CA ASP A 28 7.34 -3.52 3.02
C ASP A 28 6.71 -2.51 2.04
N ALA A 29 5.42 -2.21 2.21
CA ALA A 29 4.72 -1.22 1.41
C ALA A 29 5.31 0.19 1.56
N SER A 30 5.17 0.98 0.49
CA SER A 30 5.48 2.41 0.50
C SER A 30 4.36 3.18 -0.19
N VAL A 31 3.99 4.32 0.39
CA VAL A 31 3.08 5.29 -0.23
C VAL A 31 3.86 6.55 -0.61
N PHE A 32 3.21 7.45 -1.34
CA PHE A 32 3.82 8.66 -1.84
C PHE A 32 2.93 9.88 -1.57
N GLY A 33 3.55 11.06 -1.54
CA GLY A 33 2.89 12.32 -1.33
C GLY A 33 3.55 13.43 -2.15
N ILE A 34 2.76 14.41 -2.57
CA ILE A 34 3.24 15.61 -3.25
C ILE A 34 2.75 16.79 -2.43
N LEU A 35 3.68 17.62 -1.97
CA LEU A 35 3.40 18.88 -1.31
C LEU A 35 3.73 20.02 -2.28
N ILE A 36 2.80 20.95 -2.43
CA ILE A 36 3.01 22.16 -3.23
C ILE A 36 2.81 23.37 -2.32
N GLU A 37 3.88 24.13 -2.11
CA GLU A 37 3.89 25.34 -1.29
C GLU A 37 4.39 26.52 -2.14
N GLY A 38 3.45 27.34 -2.60
CA GLY A 38 3.74 28.38 -3.58
C GLY A 38 4.27 27.76 -4.88
N LYS A 39 5.55 28.01 -5.18
CA LYS A 39 6.24 27.47 -6.36
C LYS A 39 7.01 26.18 -6.10
N GLN A 40 7.20 25.82 -4.84
CA GLN A 40 7.98 24.66 -4.48
C GLN A 40 7.11 23.41 -4.57
N VAL A 41 7.62 22.39 -5.24
CA VAL A 41 7.03 21.06 -5.35
C VAL A 41 7.96 20.09 -4.66
N SER A 42 7.53 19.54 -3.53
CA SER A 42 8.28 18.57 -2.74
C SER A 42 7.59 17.22 -2.80
N THR A 43 8.33 16.17 -3.14
CA THR A 43 7.80 14.80 -3.21
C THR A 43 8.30 13.98 -2.03
N TYR A 44 7.44 13.11 -1.52
CA TYR A 44 7.71 12.30 -0.33
C TYR A 44 7.32 10.85 -0.57
N ALA A 45 8.03 9.94 0.09
CA ALA A 45 7.61 8.57 0.32
C ALA A 45 7.38 8.34 1.81
N MET A 46 6.44 7.48 2.16
CA MET A 46 6.30 6.98 3.53
C MET A 46 6.28 5.46 3.51
N ASN A 47 7.05 4.88 4.43
CA ASN A 47 7.04 3.45 4.71
C ASN A 47 7.30 3.20 6.19
N THR A 48 7.19 1.93 6.60
CA THR A 48 7.49 1.49 7.95
C THR A 48 8.86 0.83 8.00
N LYS A 49 9.64 1.15 9.03
CA LYS A 49 10.86 0.40 9.37
C LYS A 49 10.90 0.19 10.87
N SER A 50 11.04 -1.06 11.31
CA SER A 50 11.08 -1.43 12.73
C SER A 50 9.88 -0.90 13.53
N GLY A 51 8.68 -0.93 12.93
CA GLY A 51 7.44 -0.47 13.57
C GLY A 51 7.25 1.06 13.61
N VAL A 52 8.13 1.84 12.98
CA VAL A 52 8.04 3.30 12.93
C VAL A 52 7.76 3.78 11.52
N PHE A 53 6.78 4.69 11.38
CA PHE A 53 6.52 5.42 10.15
C PHE A 53 7.63 6.42 9.89
N ARG A 54 8.22 6.37 8.69
CA ARG A 54 9.21 7.36 8.25
C ARG A 54 8.72 8.03 6.97
N MET A 55 8.60 9.35 7.01
CA MET A 55 8.38 10.19 5.83
C MET A 55 9.74 10.63 5.30
N ILE A 56 10.02 10.36 4.05
CA ILE A 56 11.31 10.58 3.39
C ILE A 56 11.07 11.52 2.22
N GLN A 57 11.75 12.66 2.19
CA GLN A 57 11.74 13.55 1.03
C GLN A 57 12.50 12.88 -0.12
N LEU A 58 11.84 12.76 -1.28
CA LEU A 58 12.41 12.16 -2.49
C LEU A 58 13.06 13.23 -3.38
N GLY A 59 12.47 14.41 -3.43
CA GLY A 59 12.96 15.51 -4.24
C GLY A 59 12.24 16.81 -3.95
N GLU A 60 12.84 17.89 -4.44
CA GLU A 60 12.33 19.25 -4.37
C GLU A 60 12.57 19.93 -5.71
N TYR A 61 11.55 20.59 -6.22
CA TYR A 61 11.53 21.18 -7.55
C TYR A 61 10.77 22.49 -7.53
N ASN A 62 10.97 23.32 -8.56
CA ASN A 62 10.14 24.49 -8.80
C ASN A 62 9.09 24.18 -9.86
N ALA A 63 7.87 24.64 -9.65
CA ALA A 63 6.85 24.71 -10.69
C ALA A 63 7.35 25.62 -11.84
N ILE A 64 7.06 25.21 -13.07
CA ILE A 64 7.47 25.95 -14.28
C ILE A 64 6.34 26.91 -14.64
N GLU A 65 6.58 28.21 -14.47
CA GLU A 65 5.61 29.25 -14.77
C GLU A 65 6.00 30.09 -15.99
N LYS A 66 7.29 30.09 -16.34
CA LYS A 66 7.84 30.90 -17.45
C LYS A 66 8.63 30.04 -18.43
N LEU A 67 8.67 30.48 -19.70
CA LEU A 67 9.48 29.83 -20.73
C LEU A 67 10.96 29.76 -20.37
N SER A 68 11.49 30.79 -19.69
CA SER A 68 12.88 30.82 -19.20
C SER A 68 13.20 29.72 -18.19
N GLU A 69 12.18 29.16 -17.53
CA GLU A 69 12.33 28.12 -16.52
C GLU A 69 12.23 26.70 -17.13
N LEU A 70 11.88 26.58 -18.42
CA LEU A 70 11.63 25.29 -19.07
C LEU A 70 12.83 24.33 -19.01
N GLY A 71 14.06 24.85 -18.87
CA GLY A 71 15.25 24.04 -18.64
C GLY A 71 15.20 23.19 -17.37
N HIS A 72 14.37 23.54 -16.38
CA HIS A 72 14.16 22.76 -15.14
C HIS A 72 13.06 21.69 -15.29
N PHE A 73 12.28 21.73 -16.37
CA PHE A 73 11.19 20.78 -16.60
C PHE A 73 11.65 19.32 -16.58
N PRO A 74 12.80 18.92 -17.19
CA PRO A 74 13.27 17.54 -17.10
C PRO A 74 13.46 17.06 -15.65
N ALA A 75 14.00 17.90 -14.77
CA ALA A 75 14.22 17.53 -13.37
C ALA A 75 12.88 17.35 -12.62
N LEU A 76 11.95 18.31 -12.76
CA LEU A 76 10.60 18.21 -12.21
C LEU A 76 9.91 16.93 -12.71
N PHE A 77 9.98 16.68 -14.02
CA PHE A 77 9.35 15.52 -14.64
C PHE A 77 9.96 14.20 -14.15
N THR A 78 11.29 14.14 -13.97
CA THR A 78 11.95 12.98 -13.36
C THR A 78 11.43 12.71 -11.95
N GLY A 79 11.24 13.75 -11.12
CA GLY A 79 10.64 13.62 -9.79
C GLY A 79 9.22 13.06 -9.83
N LEU A 80 8.38 13.59 -10.71
CA LEU A 80 7.01 13.09 -10.90
C LEU A 80 6.98 11.65 -11.42
N MET A 81 7.92 11.26 -12.26
CA MET A 81 8.06 9.89 -12.74
C MET A 81 8.45 8.91 -11.63
N GLN A 82 9.29 9.33 -10.67
CA GLN A 82 9.59 8.52 -9.49
C GLN A 82 8.33 8.28 -8.65
N VAL A 83 7.53 9.32 -8.42
CA VAL A 83 6.25 9.22 -7.70
C VAL A 83 5.31 8.23 -8.39
N LYS A 84 5.12 8.36 -9.71
CA LYS A 84 4.33 7.42 -10.52
C LYS A 84 4.81 5.97 -10.34
N ASN A 85 6.12 5.74 -10.35
CA ASN A 85 6.69 4.39 -10.27
C ASN A 85 6.44 3.75 -8.89
N ILE A 86 6.55 4.53 -7.80
CA ILE A 86 6.21 4.05 -6.45
C ILE A 86 4.72 3.66 -6.41
N ALA A 87 3.84 4.55 -6.89
CA ALA A 87 2.40 4.30 -6.96
C ALA A 87 2.06 2.99 -7.67
N LEU A 88 2.63 2.78 -8.86
CA LEU A 88 2.39 1.60 -9.67
C LEU A 88 2.91 0.31 -9.03
N ASN A 89 4.09 0.37 -8.39
CA ASN A 89 4.64 -0.79 -7.70
C ASN A 89 3.78 -1.20 -6.51
N THR A 90 3.31 -0.23 -5.72
CA THR A 90 2.43 -0.48 -4.58
C THR A 90 1.07 -1.03 -5.03
N ALA A 91 0.46 -0.45 -6.07
CA ALA A 91 -0.79 -0.97 -6.64
C ALA A 91 -0.66 -2.43 -7.10
N ARG A 92 0.44 -2.78 -7.79
CA ARG A 92 0.72 -4.17 -8.21
C ARG A 92 0.90 -5.11 -7.01
N ALA A 93 1.53 -4.64 -5.93
CA ALA A 93 1.70 -5.42 -4.72
C ALA A 93 0.35 -5.72 -4.05
N ILE A 94 -0.52 -4.70 -3.93
CA ILE A 94 -1.89 -4.84 -3.42
C ILE A 94 -2.66 -5.88 -4.25
N GLU A 95 -2.72 -5.72 -5.58
CA GLU A 95 -3.44 -6.64 -6.45
C GLU A 95 -2.93 -8.08 -6.36
N LYS A 96 -1.61 -8.25 -6.19
CA LYS A 96 -1.00 -9.58 -6.02
C LYS A 96 -1.46 -10.20 -4.70
N THR A 97 -1.35 -9.48 -3.59
CA THR A 97 -1.71 -9.96 -2.26
C THR A 97 -3.20 -10.30 -2.16
N GLU A 98 -4.08 -9.46 -2.70
CA GLU A 98 -5.52 -9.74 -2.71
C GLU A 98 -5.89 -10.99 -3.52
N ARG A 99 -5.21 -11.19 -4.66
CA ARG A 99 -5.40 -12.38 -5.50
C ARG A 99 -4.93 -13.65 -4.79
N GLU A 100 -3.83 -13.58 -4.05
CA GLU A 100 -3.31 -14.68 -3.23
C GLU A 100 -4.26 -15.01 -2.07
N ASN A 101 -4.72 -13.99 -1.34
CA ASN A 101 -5.71 -14.13 -0.26
C ASN A 101 -7.01 -14.78 -0.74
N SER A 102 -7.50 -14.40 -1.93
CA SER A 102 -8.69 -14.98 -2.54
C SER A 102 -8.51 -16.46 -2.93
N ARG A 103 -7.31 -16.85 -3.37
CA ARG A 103 -6.97 -18.24 -3.70
C ARG A 103 -6.80 -19.10 -2.45
N GLY A 104 -6.15 -18.58 -1.41
CA GLY A 104 -6.00 -19.24 -0.11
C GLY A 104 -7.35 -19.60 0.51
N LYS A 105 -8.27 -18.63 0.57
CA LYS A 105 -9.64 -18.84 1.07
C LYS A 105 -10.41 -19.89 0.27
N LYS A 106 -10.21 -19.99 -1.05
CA LYS A 106 -10.83 -21.04 -1.89
C LYS A 106 -10.29 -22.43 -1.54
N ARG A 107 -8.98 -22.58 -1.34
CA ARG A 107 -8.36 -23.87 -0.97
C ARG A 107 -8.80 -24.35 0.41
N GLU A 108 -8.80 -23.47 1.40
CA GLU A 108 -9.23 -23.79 2.77
C GLU A 108 -10.70 -24.26 2.82
N ARG A 109 -11.60 -23.63 2.04
CA ARG A 109 -13.00 -24.06 1.92
C ARG A 109 -13.14 -25.45 1.30
N VAL A 110 -12.29 -25.81 0.34
CA VAL A 110 -12.31 -27.13 -0.30
C VAL A 110 -11.82 -28.20 0.69
N ASP A 111 -10.77 -27.92 1.45
CA ASP A 111 -10.21 -28.86 2.42
C ASP A 111 -11.13 -29.07 3.64
N ARG A 112 -11.79 -28.01 4.12
CA ARG A 112 -12.85 -28.13 5.15
C ARG A 112 -14.04 -28.98 4.69
N ARG A 113 -14.44 -28.89 3.42
CA ARG A 113 -15.53 -29.73 2.87
C ARG A 113 -15.12 -31.20 2.76
N LYS A 114 -13.87 -31.49 2.41
CA LYS A 114 -13.34 -32.86 2.35
C LYS A 114 -13.23 -33.51 3.74
N SER A 115 -12.79 -32.74 4.75
CA SER A 115 -12.70 -33.24 6.14
C SER A 115 -14.09 -33.44 6.78
N ALA A 116 -15.06 -32.56 6.52
CA ALA A 116 -16.44 -32.71 7.03
C ALA A 116 -17.24 -33.86 6.37
N GLY A 117 -16.84 -34.32 5.18
CA GLY A 117 -17.46 -35.46 4.48
C GLY A 117 -17.06 -36.84 5.02
N SER A 118 -16.15 -36.91 6.00
CA SER A 118 -15.67 -38.15 6.61
C SER A 118 -16.40 -38.43 7.92
N ILE A 119 -17.70 -38.75 7.87
CA ILE A 119 -18.41 -39.30 9.03
C ILE A 119 -17.92 -40.74 9.23
N PRO A 120 -17.33 -41.13 10.38
CA PRO A 120 -17.01 -42.52 10.64
C PRO A 120 -18.32 -43.28 10.79
N THR A 121 -18.59 -44.21 9.88
CA THR A 121 -19.72 -45.14 10.02
C THR A 121 -19.48 -46.03 11.24
N LEU A 122 -20.26 -45.79 12.29
CA LEU A 122 -20.37 -46.67 13.46
C LEU A 122 -20.77 -48.08 12.97
N LYS A 123 -19.82 -49.00 12.99
CA LYS A 123 -20.08 -50.43 12.78
C LYS A 123 -21.09 -50.88 13.84
N LYS A 124 -22.30 -51.25 13.39
CA LYS A 124 -23.31 -51.93 14.21
C LYS A 124 -22.68 -53.16 14.87
N LEU A 125 -22.52 -53.11 16.19
CA LEU A 125 -22.33 -54.29 17.02
C LEU A 125 -23.57 -55.18 16.87
N ARG A 126 -23.37 -56.40 16.38
CA ARG A 126 -24.41 -57.44 16.35
C ARG A 126 -24.64 -57.91 17.79
N PRO A 127 -25.89 -58.02 18.27
CA PRO A 127 -26.16 -58.74 19.50
C PRO A 127 -26.03 -60.25 19.25
N SER A 128 -25.21 -60.90 20.05
CA SER A 128 -25.15 -62.34 20.21
C SER A 128 -26.21 -62.79 21.19
N THR A 129 -27.20 -63.55 20.72
CA THR A 129 -27.78 -64.78 21.30
C THR A 129 -28.89 -65.27 20.40
#